data_AF-A0A9D6VFU9-F1
#
_entry.id   AF-A0A9D6VFU9-F1
#
_cell.length_a   1.000
_cell.length_b   1.000
_cell.length_c   1.000
_cell.angle_alpha   90.00
_cell.angle_beta   90.00
_cell.angle_gamma   90.00
#
_symmetry.space_group_name_H-M   'P 1'
#
loop_
_entity.id
_entity.type
_entity.pdbx_description
1 polymer ?
#
loop_
_entity_poly.entity_id
_entity_poly.type
_entity_poly.pdbx_seq_one_letter_code
_entity_poly.pdbx_strand_id
1 'polypeptide(L)'
;MDLKRSNSNQQRSNGEVETLGPVSMPKKTKRSSKKLAKYLVVIAVLAGLGTSTYLFMQEKDKSTSFNNQINSLNDEVKNLKNQVGLSDDQPEQKAQEQSDLTLPVVVFTPDGVFSNEEKKEITDKVINPLVDYTPDVYVSIDVEIYSQDKFVNGNSDNKYIITTIGKPGKGGTGGFIYGSKTKPLDYWVPDCLDTCQFTDEYKAKYPEVVAKYESTN
;
A
#
# COMPACT_ATOMS: atom_id res chain seq x y z
N MET A 1 -65.30 15.45 4.05
CA MET A 1 -64.04 14.86 4.55
C MET A 1 -62.88 15.71 4.03
N ASP A 2 -62.86 17.00 4.31
CA ASP A 2 -62.52 17.66 5.59
C ASP A 2 -61.03 17.98 5.69
N LEU A 3 -60.73 19.22 5.30
CA LEU A 3 -59.94 20.23 6.02
C LEU A 3 -58.76 19.75 6.89
N LYS A 4 -57.55 20.27 6.58
CA LYS A 4 -56.93 21.34 7.39
C LYS A 4 -55.65 21.94 6.78
N ARG A 5 -55.69 23.27 6.65
CA ARG A 5 -54.56 24.22 6.58
C ARG A 5 -53.82 24.27 7.92
N SER A 6 -52.53 24.61 7.92
CA SER A 6 -51.87 25.47 8.94
C SER A 6 -50.46 25.85 8.46
N ASN A 7 -50.21 27.09 8.02
CA ASN A 7 -49.65 28.24 8.77
C ASN A 7 -48.20 28.02 9.27
N SER A 8 -47.23 28.72 8.68
CA SER A 8 -46.70 30.04 9.10
C SER A 8 -45.82 29.97 10.34
N ASN A 9 -44.52 30.24 10.20
CA ASN A 9 -43.96 31.36 10.95
C ASN A 9 -42.61 31.85 10.41
N GLN A 10 -42.65 33.13 10.05
CA GLN A 10 -41.57 34.03 9.79
C GLN A 10 -41.14 34.63 11.13
N GLN A 11 -39.89 34.46 11.53
CA GLN A 11 -39.30 35.26 12.61
C GLN A 11 -37.98 35.87 12.14
N ARG A 12 -38.08 37.16 11.79
CA ARG A 12 -36.99 38.13 11.86
C ARG A 12 -36.70 38.40 13.34
N SER A 13 -35.45 38.27 13.77
CA SER A 13 -34.97 38.96 14.98
C SER A 13 -33.89 39.95 14.58
N ASN A 14 -34.22 41.23 14.69
CA ASN A 14 -33.26 42.32 14.79
C ASN A 14 -32.63 42.26 16.18
N GLY A 15 -31.30 42.21 16.26
CA GLY A 15 -30.50 42.49 17.46
C GLY A 15 -29.24 43.20 16.96
N GLU A 16 -29.21 44.53 17.03
CA GLU A 16 -28.53 45.29 18.08
C GLU A 16 -27.02 45.42 17.77
N VAL A 17 -26.68 46.60 17.23
CA VAL A 17 -25.31 47.00 16.88
C VAL A 17 -24.69 47.57 18.15
N GLU A 18 -23.97 46.74 18.90
CA GLU A 18 -23.06 47.23 19.94
C GLU A 18 -21.76 47.73 19.29
N THR A 19 -21.58 49.04 19.33
CA THR A 19 -20.32 49.71 18.98
C THR A 19 -19.26 49.42 20.04
N LEU A 20 -18.39 48.44 19.78
CA LEU A 20 -17.16 48.24 20.55
C LEU A 20 -16.16 49.36 20.25
N GLY A 21 -15.80 50.12 21.29
CA GLY A 21 -14.81 51.19 21.23
C GLY A 21 -13.41 50.70 20.83
N PRO A 22 -12.50 51.63 20.50
CA PRO A 22 -11.16 51.28 20.04
C PRO A 22 -10.34 50.62 21.15
N VAL A 23 -10.04 49.34 20.97
CA VAL A 23 -9.10 48.58 21.79
C VAL A 23 -7.69 49.16 21.56
N SER A 24 -7.11 49.72 22.62
CA SER A 24 -5.74 50.23 22.61
C SER A 24 -4.76 49.06 22.49
N MET A 25 -3.97 49.06 21.41
CA MET A 25 -2.95 48.03 21.20
C MET A 25 -1.78 48.22 22.17
N PRO A 26 -1.29 47.14 22.82
CA PRO A 26 -0.04 47.19 23.57
C PRO A 26 1.13 47.38 22.60
N LYS A 27 1.93 48.43 22.84
CA LYS A 27 3.17 48.71 22.11
C LYS A 27 4.11 47.50 22.20
N LYS A 28 4.36 46.85 21.06
CA LYS A 28 5.35 45.76 20.92
C LYS A 28 6.74 46.28 21.29
N THR A 29 7.23 45.89 22.46
CA THR A 29 8.62 46.06 22.87
C THR A 29 9.51 45.15 22.02
N LYS A 30 10.32 45.77 21.15
CA LYS A 30 11.38 45.10 20.35
C LYS A 30 12.47 44.58 21.30
N ARG A 31 12.25 43.39 21.87
CA ARG A 31 13.23 42.69 22.69
C ARG A 31 14.26 42.03 21.76
N SER A 32 15.53 42.37 21.97
CA SER A 32 16.70 41.95 21.18
C SER A 32 16.73 40.44 20.88
N SER A 33 16.31 40.05 19.68
CA SER A 33 16.08 38.65 19.24
C SER A 33 17.36 37.91 18.81
N LYS A 34 18.51 38.59 18.78
CA LYS A 34 19.76 38.01 18.25
C LYS A 34 20.35 36.92 19.14
N LYS A 35 20.06 36.93 20.46
CA LYS A 35 20.51 35.88 21.39
C LYS A 35 19.59 34.66 21.35
N LEU A 36 18.26 34.86 21.28
CA LEU A 36 17.28 33.77 21.20
C LEU A 36 17.37 32.95 19.90
N ALA A 37 17.65 33.60 18.77
CA ALA A 37 17.81 32.90 17.49
C ALA A 37 18.99 31.91 17.49
N LYS A 38 20.08 32.21 18.20
CA LYS A 38 21.23 31.30 18.29
C LYS A 38 20.92 30.03 19.08
N TYR A 39 20.16 30.12 20.17
CA TYR A 39 19.78 28.95 20.97
C TYR A 39 18.80 28.04 20.21
N LEU A 40 17.88 28.59 19.43
CA LEU A 40 16.94 27.79 18.62
C LEU A 40 17.65 26.96 17.54
N VAL A 41 18.69 27.51 16.90
CA VAL A 41 19.48 26.76 15.90
C VAL A 41 20.23 25.60 16.56
N VAL A 42 20.82 25.80 17.74
CA VAL A 42 21.52 24.72 18.47
C VAL A 42 20.56 23.61 18.89
N ILE A 43 19.36 23.95 19.36
CA ILE A 43 18.34 22.95 19.73
C ILE A 43 17.87 22.16 18.50
N ALA A 44 17.65 22.83 17.36
CA ALA A 44 17.26 22.19 16.11
C ALA A 44 18.32 21.20 15.59
N VAL A 45 19.61 21.56 15.69
CA VAL A 45 20.72 20.66 15.29
C VAL A 45 20.81 19.44 16.20
N LEU A 46 20.66 19.60 17.52
CA LEU A 46 20.66 18.47 18.45
C LEU A 46 19.47 17.53 18.24
N ALA A 47 18.28 18.07 17.94
CA ALA A 47 17.10 17.27 17.62
C ALA A 47 17.23 16.53 16.28
N GLY A 48 17.86 17.15 15.27
CA GLY A 48 18.15 16.51 13.98
C GLY A 48 19.13 15.34 14.09
N LEU A 49 20.19 15.49 14.89
CA LEU A 49 21.14 14.40 15.10
C LEU A 49 20.52 13.22 15.87
N GLY A 50 19.67 13.47 16.87
CA GLY A 50 19.00 12.41 17.64
C GLY A 50 17.96 11.61 16.83
N THR A 51 17.25 12.24 15.90
CA THR A 51 16.29 11.52 15.04
C THR A 51 16.99 10.63 14.00
N SER A 52 18.14 11.06 13.48
CA SER A 52 18.93 10.26 12.53
C SER A 52 19.48 8.95 13.13
N THR A 53 19.90 8.97 14.41
CA THR A 53 20.43 7.76 15.07
C THR A 53 19.32 6.78 15.47
N TYR A 54 18.14 7.27 15.85
CA TYR A 54 16.99 6.42 16.20
C TYR A 54 16.47 5.62 14.99
N LEU A 55 16.38 6.24 13.81
CA LEU A 55 15.96 5.56 12.58
C LEU A 55 16.97 4.47 12.16
N PHE A 56 18.27 4.75 12.30
CA PHE A 56 19.32 3.77 11.97
C PHE A 56 19.33 2.55 12.91
N MET A 57 18.85 2.72 14.15
CA MET A 57 18.75 1.62 15.11
C MET A 57 17.53 0.72 14.84
N GLN A 58 16.40 1.30 14.40
CA GLN A 58 15.19 0.55 14.05
C GLN A 58 15.38 -0.38 12.83
N GLU A 59 16.28 -0.03 11.91
CA GLU A 59 16.57 -0.81 10.70
C GLU A 59 17.41 -2.07 11.00
N LYS A 60 18.25 -2.03 12.05
CA LYS A 60 19.07 -3.18 12.49
C LYS A 60 18.26 -4.28 13.18
N ASP A 61 17.23 -3.91 13.94
CA ASP A 61 16.40 -4.88 14.66
C ASP A 61 15.55 -5.73 13.68
N LYS A 62 15.10 -5.14 12.57
CA LYS A 62 14.34 -5.86 11.53
C LYS A 62 15.17 -6.91 10.79
N SER A 63 16.44 -6.62 10.49
CA SER A 63 17.34 -7.58 9.82
C SER A 63 17.63 -8.81 10.68
N THR A 64 17.72 -8.64 12.01
CA THR A 64 17.99 -9.75 12.93
C THR A 64 16.79 -10.69 13.05
N SER A 65 15.57 -10.14 13.08
CA SER A 65 14.34 -10.96 13.12
C SER A 65 14.16 -11.79 11.84
N PHE A 66 14.54 -11.25 10.67
CA PHE A 66 14.41 -11.97 9.40
C PHE A 66 15.43 -13.11 9.29
N ASN A 67 16.69 -12.86 9.69
CA ASN A 67 17.72 -13.90 9.72
C ASN A 67 17.38 -15.05 10.69
N ASN A 68 16.76 -14.74 11.83
CA ASN A 68 16.32 -15.75 12.78
C ASN A 68 15.18 -16.62 12.22
N GLN A 69 14.26 -16.05 11.43
CA GLN A 69 13.20 -16.80 10.76
C GLN A 69 13.75 -17.71 9.66
N ILE A 70 14.73 -17.25 8.87
CA ILE A 70 15.40 -18.08 7.85
C ILE A 70 16.13 -19.26 8.49
N ASN A 71 16.86 -19.04 9.59
CA ASN A 71 17.56 -20.11 10.29
C ASN A 71 16.57 -21.14 10.86
N SER A 72 15.45 -20.67 11.42
CA SER A 72 14.38 -21.55 11.93
C SER A 72 13.76 -22.42 10.82
N LEU A 73 13.53 -21.87 9.63
CA LEU A 73 13.02 -22.64 8.49
C LEU A 73 14.03 -23.68 7.99
N ASN A 74 15.32 -23.32 7.94
CA ASN A 74 16.38 -24.25 7.54
C ASN A 74 16.52 -25.42 8.52
N ASP A 75 16.41 -25.17 9.83
CA ASP A 75 16.44 -26.21 10.85
C ASP A 75 15.21 -27.12 10.78
N GLU A 76 14.04 -26.58 10.44
CA GLU A 76 12.81 -27.36 10.24
C GLU A 76 12.90 -28.27 9.01
N VAL A 77 13.41 -27.77 7.88
CA VAL A 77 13.68 -28.56 6.67
C VAL A 77 14.70 -29.68 6.94
N LYS A 78 15.75 -29.38 7.73
CA LYS A 78 16.76 -30.36 8.11
C LYS A 78 16.21 -31.47 9.01
N ASN A 79 15.34 -31.12 9.95
CA ASN A 79 14.66 -32.09 10.81
C ASN A 79 13.64 -32.94 10.02
N LEU A 80 12.92 -32.34 9.07
CA LEU A 80 12.05 -33.07 8.15
C LEU A 80 12.86 -34.07 7.31
N LYS A 81 13.99 -33.68 6.73
CA LYS A 81 14.87 -34.58 5.97
C LYS A 81 15.33 -35.79 6.80
N ASN A 82 15.64 -35.58 8.07
CA ASN A 82 16.01 -36.66 9.00
C ASN A 82 14.83 -37.58 9.35
N GLN A 83 13.59 -37.06 9.38
CA GLN A 83 12.39 -37.85 9.67
C GLN A 83 11.97 -38.76 8.50
N VAL A 84 12.27 -38.38 7.24
CA VAL A 84 11.92 -39.19 6.04
C VAL A 84 12.99 -40.24 5.69
N GLY A 85 14.07 -40.38 6.46
CA GLY A 85 15.04 -41.47 6.30
C GLY A 85 15.76 -41.50 4.93
N LEU A 86 16.08 -40.34 4.36
CA LEU A 86 16.90 -40.23 3.16
C LEU A 86 18.39 -40.24 3.55
N SER A 87 19.04 -41.39 3.42
CA SER A 87 20.50 -41.56 3.62
C SER A 87 21.35 -40.81 2.58
N ASP A 88 22.51 -40.30 3.02
CA ASP A 88 23.49 -39.52 2.25
C ASP A 88 24.34 -40.32 1.23
N ASP A 89 24.04 -41.60 0.97
CA ASP A 89 24.85 -42.48 0.10
C ASP A 89 24.21 -42.74 -1.29
N GLN A 90 23.66 -41.70 -1.92
CA GLN A 90 23.26 -41.75 -3.33
C GLN A 90 24.07 -40.70 -4.11
N PRO A 91 24.68 -41.07 -5.26
CA PRO A 91 25.67 -40.22 -5.92
C PRO A 91 25.08 -38.86 -6.23
N GLU A 92 25.87 -37.87 -5.82
CA GLU A 92 25.78 -36.42 -5.97
C GLU A 92 25.44 -36.00 -7.41
N GLN A 93 24.21 -36.25 -7.85
CA GLN A 93 23.62 -35.60 -9.00
C GLN A 93 23.25 -34.18 -8.56
N LYS A 94 24.20 -33.26 -8.74
CA LYS A 94 23.99 -31.81 -8.86
C LYS A 94 22.77 -31.29 -8.12
N ALA A 95 22.89 -31.09 -6.81
CA ALA A 95 22.15 -30.03 -6.14
C ALA A 95 22.80 -28.67 -6.47
N GLN A 96 22.86 -28.34 -7.76
CA GLN A 96 22.98 -26.97 -8.25
C GLN A 96 21.60 -26.58 -8.80
N GLU A 97 21.14 -25.39 -8.45
CA GLU A 97 19.92 -24.72 -8.93
C GLU A 97 18.58 -25.27 -8.45
N GLN A 98 18.23 -24.92 -7.21
CA GLN A 98 16.84 -24.55 -6.93
C GLN A 98 16.85 -23.30 -6.04
N SER A 99 17.29 -22.19 -6.63
CA SER A 99 17.09 -20.84 -6.10
C SER A 99 16.45 -19.95 -7.16
N ASP A 100 15.79 -20.53 -8.16
CA ASP A 100 14.85 -19.81 -9.01
C ASP A 100 13.53 -19.67 -8.26
N LEU A 101 13.54 -18.86 -7.20
CA LEU A 101 12.29 -18.33 -6.66
C LEU A 101 11.72 -17.45 -7.79
N THR A 102 10.71 -17.96 -8.50
CA THR A 102 10.06 -17.20 -9.58
C THR A 102 9.38 -15.99 -8.97
N LEU A 103 9.95 -14.80 -9.20
CA LEU A 103 9.41 -13.53 -8.70
C LEU A 103 8.45 -12.91 -9.72
N PRO A 104 7.41 -12.19 -9.25
CA PRO A 104 7.08 -11.98 -7.84
C PRO A 104 6.34 -13.18 -7.22
N VAL A 105 6.56 -13.40 -5.91
CA VAL A 105 5.73 -14.34 -5.13
C VAL A 105 4.34 -13.75 -4.99
N VAL A 106 3.30 -14.52 -5.31
CA VAL A 106 1.90 -14.09 -5.13
C VAL A 106 1.34 -14.76 -3.89
N VAL A 107 0.80 -13.96 -2.97
CA VAL A 107 0.15 -14.40 -1.74
C VAL A 107 -1.32 -14.00 -1.79
N PHE A 108 -2.21 -14.89 -1.34
CA PHE A 108 -3.65 -14.63 -1.23
C PHE A 108 -4.05 -14.71 0.24
N THR A 109 -4.61 -13.63 0.77
CA THR A 109 -4.85 -13.46 2.20
C THR A 109 -6.32 -13.11 2.46
N PRO A 110 -7.02 -13.79 3.40
CA PRO A 110 -6.57 -14.93 4.18
C PRO A 110 -6.50 -16.23 3.35
N ASP A 111 -5.61 -17.13 3.75
CA ASP A 111 -5.42 -18.42 3.08
C ASP A 111 -6.67 -19.30 3.17
N GLY A 112 -6.88 -20.14 2.16
CA GLY A 112 -8.02 -21.06 2.05
C GLY A 112 -9.36 -20.41 1.73
N VAL A 113 -9.46 -19.09 1.60
CA VAL A 113 -10.73 -18.40 1.30
C VAL A 113 -10.96 -18.20 -0.20
N PHE A 114 -9.88 -18.05 -0.98
CA PHE A 114 -9.98 -17.88 -2.43
C PHE A 114 -10.14 -19.23 -3.14
N SER A 115 -11.12 -19.33 -4.03
CA SER A 115 -11.26 -20.51 -4.90
C SER A 115 -10.14 -20.57 -5.95
N ASN A 116 -9.90 -21.74 -6.54
CA ASN A 116 -8.88 -21.87 -7.58
C ASN A 116 -9.24 -21.05 -8.84
N GLU A 117 -10.53 -20.98 -9.17
CA GLU A 117 -11.06 -20.19 -10.27
C GLU A 117 -10.87 -18.69 -10.00
N GLU A 118 -11.11 -18.26 -8.77
CA GLU A 118 -10.93 -16.87 -8.35
C GLU A 118 -9.44 -16.48 -8.37
N LYS A 119 -8.55 -17.33 -7.83
CA LYS A 119 -7.10 -17.11 -7.92
C LYS A 119 -6.66 -16.99 -9.37
N LYS A 120 -7.11 -17.90 -10.23
CA LYS A 120 -6.81 -17.87 -11.67
C LYS A 120 -7.32 -16.58 -12.33
N GLU A 121 -8.55 -16.18 -12.06
CA GLU A 121 -9.12 -14.96 -12.64
C GLU A 121 -8.33 -13.71 -12.21
N ILE A 122 -7.95 -13.60 -10.94
CA ILE A 122 -7.09 -12.51 -10.43
C ILE A 122 -5.71 -12.56 -11.07
N THR A 123 -5.14 -13.75 -11.22
CA THR A 123 -3.84 -13.94 -11.88
C THR A 123 -3.89 -13.46 -13.33
N ASP A 124 -4.89 -13.89 -14.09
CA ASP A 124 -4.99 -13.60 -15.52
C ASP A 124 -5.33 -12.13 -15.79
N LYS A 125 -6.22 -11.53 -14.98
CA LYS A 125 -6.73 -10.17 -15.22
C LYS A 125 -5.98 -9.06 -14.49
N VAL A 126 -5.24 -9.39 -13.42
CA VAL A 126 -4.57 -8.40 -12.57
C VAL A 126 -3.08 -8.65 -12.50
N ILE A 127 -2.67 -9.81 -12.00
CA ILE A 127 -1.25 -10.05 -11.66
C ILE A 127 -0.40 -10.13 -12.92
N ASN A 128 -0.77 -10.95 -13.90
CA ASN A 128 0.01 -11.13 -15.12
C ASN A 128 0.15 -9.82 -15.91
N PRO A 129 -0.94 -9.05 -16.17
CA PRO A 129 -0.84 -7.72 -16.77
C PRO A 129 0.04 -6.75 -15.99
N LEU A 130 -0.05 -6.74 -14.66
CA LEU A 130 0.74 -5.86 -13.79
C LEU A 130 2.24 -6.20 -13.84
N VAL A 131 2.57 -7.48 -13.72
CA VAL A 131 3.96 -7.95 -13.74
C VAL A 131 4.60 -7.70 -15.09
N ASP A 132 3.88 -7.96 -16.19
CA ASP A 132 4.42 -7.76 -17.53
C ASP A 132 4.52 -6.28 -17.91
N TYR A 133 3.70 -5.39 -17.32
CA TYR A 133 3.79 -3.95 -17.56
C TYR A 133 5.00 -3.34 -16.83
N THR A 134 5.31 -3.87 -15.64
CA THR A 134 6.46 -3.45 -14.82
C THR A 134 7.37 -4.63 -14.50
N PRO A 135 8.05 -5.19 -15.52
CA PRO A 135 8.89 -6.36 -15.33
C PRO A 135 10.02 -6.02 -14.36
N ASP A 136 10.39 -7.00 -13.54
CA ASP A 136 11.46 -6.89 -12.55
C ASP A 136 11.28 -5.81 -11.47
N VAL A 137 10.09 -5.25 -11.29
CA VAL A 137 9.85 -4.26 -10.24
C VAL A 137 9.50 -4.91 -8.91
N TYR A 138 8.72 -5.99 -8.89
CA TYR A 138 8.15 -6.53 -7.65
C TYR A 138 8.86 -7.81 -7.16
N VAL A 139 8.92 -7.97 -5.85
CA VAL A 139 9.29 -9.23 -5.17
C VAL A 139 8.07 -10.01 -4.70
N SER A 140 6.99 -9.32 -4.35
CA SER A 140 5.79 -9.95 -3.84
C SER A 140 4.55 -9.14 -4.18
N ILE A 141 3.45 -9.83 -4.40
CA ILE A 141 2.11 -9.26 -4.56
C ILE A 141 1.19 -9.99 -3.59
N ASP A 142 0.59 -9.25 -2.66
CA ASP A 142 -0.41 -9.76 -1.72
C ASP A 142 -1.81 -9.34 -2.19
N VAL A 143 -2.71 -10.31 -2.26
CA VAL A 143 -4.11 -10.14 -2.65
C VAL A 143 -4.96 -10.39 -1.42
N GLU A 144 -5.46 -9.30 -0.83
CA GLU A 144 -6.29 -9.36 0.36
C GLU A 144 -7.77 -9.20 0.02
N ILE A 145 -8.66 -9.87 0.76
CA ILE A 145 -10.11 -9.57 0.70
C ILE A 145 -10.36 -8.19 1.32
N TYR A 146 -11.05 -7.32 0.58
CA TYR A 146 -11.40 -5.99 1.05
C TYR A 146 -12.46 -6.07 2.16
N SER A 147 -12.06 -5.63 3.35
CA SER A 147 -12.95 -5.48 4.51
C SER A 147 -13.14 -4.01 4.87
N GLN A 148 -14.39 -3.63 5.12
CA GLN A 148 -14.81 -2.22 5.32
C GLN A 148 -14.28 -1.61 6.61
N ASP A 149 -13.94 -2.44 7.60
CA ASP A 149 -13.30 -2.06 8.87
C ASP A 149 -11.89 -1.48 8.69
N LYS A 150 -11.22 -1.78 7.58
CA LYS A 150 -9.87 -1.25 7.29
C LYS A 150 -9.86 0.20 6.80
N PHE A 151 -11.00 0.82 6.44
CA PHE A 151 -11.04 2.17 5.86
C PHE A 151 -12.16 3.06 6.41
N VAL A 152 -11.85 4.35 6.60
CA VAL A 152 -12.68 5.35 7.31
C VAL A 152 -14.07 5.57 6.68
N ASN A 153 -14.26 5.25 5.40
CA ASN A 153 -15.52 5.43 4.66
C ASN A 153 -16.05 4.08 4.14
N GLY A 154 -16.40 3.18 5.06
CA GLY A 154 -16.74 1.76 4.85
C GLY A 154 -17.95 1.41 3.95
N ASN A 155 -18.09 2.01 2.76
CA ASN A 155 -19.09 1.64 1.76
C ASN A 155 -18.49 1.58 0.36
N SER A 156 -17.48 0.74 0.21
CA SER A 156 -16.83 0.45 -1.06
C SER A 156 -17.37 -0.88 -1.62
N ASP A 157 -17.82 -0.86 -2.87
CA ASP A 157 -18.19 -2.07 -3.66
C ASP A 157 -16.95 -2.90 -4.03
N ASN A 158 -15.74 -2.41 -3.72
CA ASN A 158 -14.52 -3.12 -4.08
C ASN A 158 -14.36 -4.45 -3.33
N LYS A 159 -13.76 -5.41 -4.02
CA LYS A 159 -13.64 -6.79 -3.53
C LYS A 159 -12.27 -7.12 -2.94
N TYR A 160 -11.21 -6.52 -3.47
CA TYR A 160 -9.83 -6.85 -3.10
C TYR A 160 -8.99 -5.61 -2.77
N ILE A 161 -7.94 -5.82 -1.99
CA ILE A 161 -6.80 -4.91 -1.85
C ILE A 161 -5.60 -5.63 -2.44
N ILE A 162 -4.92 -5.00 -3.39
CA ILE A 162 -3.71 -5.53 -4.00
C ILE A 162 -2.54 -4.72 -3.48
N THR A 163 -1.63 -5.37 -2.77
CA THR A 163 -0.41 -4.75 -2.22
C THR A 163 0.79 -5.28 -2.99
N THR A 164 1.58 -4.38 -3.56
CA THR A 164 2.80 -4.71 -4.31
C THR A 164 4.02 -4.32 -3.50
N ILE A 165 4.96 -5.25 -3.33
CA ILE A 165 6.23 -5.02 -2.65
C ILE A 165 7.34 -4.99 -3.70
N GLY A 166 8.01 -3.84 -3.84
CA GLY A 166 9.08 -3.63 -4.80
C GLY A 166 10.40 -4.32 -4.44
N LYS A 167 11.22 -4.62 -5.45
CA LYS A 167 12.62 -5.02 -5.32
C LYS A 167 13.44 -3.85 -4.76
N PRO A 168 14.39 -4.09 -3.83
CA PRO A 168 15.29 -3.05 -3.34
C PRO A 168 15.96 -2.28 -4.48
N GLY A 169 15.86 -0.96 -4.47
CA GLY A 169 16.46 -0.08 -5.48
C GLY A 169 15.75 -0.05 -6.85
N LYS A 170 14.66 -0.80 -7.04
CA LYS A 170 13.86 -0.79 -8.28
C LYS A 170 12.41 -0.35 -8.08
N GLY A 171 11.82 -0.60 -6.90
CA GLY A 171 10.44 -0.26 -6.62
C GLY A 171 10.18 0.05 -5.15
N GLY A 172 9.16 0.86 -4.88
CA GLY A 172 8.60 1.05 -3.55
C GLY A 172 7.52 0.00 -3.23
N THR A 173 7.02 0.04 -2.00
CA THR A 173 5.77 -0.66 -1.66
C THR A 173 4.59 0.23 -2.05
N GLY A 174 3.61 -0.35 -2.72
CA GLY A 174 2.39 0.32 -3.16
C GLY A 174 1.18 -0.57 -2.98
N GLY A 175 0.01 -0.05 -3.29
CA GLY A 175 -1.19 -0.86 -3.33
C GLY A 175 -2.39 -0.08 -3.86
N PHE A 176 -3.41 -0.82 -4.28
CA PHE A 176 -4.65 -0.28 -4.80
C PHE A 176 -5.81 -1.19 -4.42
N ILE A 177 -7.00 -0.59 -4.36
CA ILE A 177 -8.24 -1.32 -4.13
C ILE A 177 -8.79 -1.73 -5.51
N TYR A 178 -9.27 -2.97 -5.64
CA TYR A 178 -9.64 -3.52 -6.94
C TYR A 178 -10.87 -4.44 -6.93
N GLY A 179 -11.47 -4.60 -8.11
CA GLY A 179 -12.60 -5.48 -8.37
C GLY A 179 -13.92 -4.95 -7.79
N SER A 180 -14.98 -5.73 -7.95
CA SER A 180 -16.32 -5.43 -7.42
C SER A 180 -16.89 -6.67 -6.75
N LYS A 181 -17.66 -6.48 -5.67
CA LYS A 181 -18.41 -7.56 -5.00
C LYS A 181 -19.64 -7.99 -5.80
N THR A 182 -20.09 -7.14 -6.73
CA THR A 182 -21.36 -7.31 -7.47
C THR A 182 -21.19 -7.50 -8.97
N LYS A 183 -20.00 -7.21 -9.52
CA LYS A 183 -19.68 -7.34 -10.94
C LYS A 183 -18.54 -8.33 -11.18
N PRO A 184 -18.45 -8.94 -12.39
CA PRO A 184 -17.30 -9.74 -12.78
C PRO A 184 -15.99 -8.95 -12.64
N LEU A 185 -14.89 -9.66 -12.36
CA LEU A 185 -13.57 -9.04 -12.29
C LEU A 185 -13.20 -8.52 -13.68
N ASP A 186 -12.75 -7.27 -13.74
CA ASP A 186 -12.32 -6.64 -14.98
C ASP A 186 -10.79 -6.62 -15.09
N TYR A 187 -10.25 -6.34 -16.27
CA TYR A 187 -8.80 -6.25 -16.48
C TYR A 187 -8.20 -5.04 -15.76
N TRP A 188 -7.10 -5.27 -15.05
CA TRP A 188 -6.34 -4.19 -14.43
C TRP A 188 -5.77 -3.28 -15.52
N VAL A 189 -5.69 -1.99 -15.24
CA VAL A 189 -5.07 -0.99 -16.12
C VAL A 189 -4.03 -0.22 -15.33
N PRO A 190 -2.88 0.12 -15.96
CA PRO A 190 -1.88 0.95 -15.30
C PRO A 190 -2.42 2.36 -15.08
N ASP A 191 -2.03 2.93 -13.94
CA ASP A 191 -2.22 4.35 -13.64
C ASP A 191 -0.89 5.07 -13.87
N CYS A 192 -0.90 6.05 -14.77
CA CYS A 192 0.27 6.84 -15.15
C CYS A 192 -0.09 8.32 -15.02
N LEU A 193 0.86 9.14 -14.57
CA LEU A 193 0.64 10.60 -14.47
C LEU A 193 0.32 11.25 -15.83
N ASP A 194 0.89 10.69 -16.89
CA ASP A 194 0.64 11.05 -18.28
C ASP A 194 0.10 9.82 -19.04
N THR A 195 0.32 9.75 -20.36
CA THR A 195 -0.05 8.58 -21.17
C THR A 195 0.81 7.36 -20.82
N CYS A 196 0.16 6.25 -20.46
CA CYS A 196 0.83 4.95 -20.30
C CYS A 196 1.33 4.44 -21.65
N GLN A 197 2.61 4.07 -21.71
CA GLN A 197 3.22 3.52 -22.91
C GLN A 197 3.18 1.99 -22.87
N PHE A 198 2.63 1.40 -23.92
CA PHE A 198 2.58 -0.06 -24.08
C PHE A 198 3.54 -0.49 -25.18
N THR A 199 4.37 -1.48 -24.90
CA THR A 199 5.17 -2.15 -25.94
C THR A 199 4.25 -2.96 -26.86
N ASP A 200 4.70 -3.23 -28.08
CA ASP A 200 3.87 -4.00 -29.03
C ASP A 200 3.65 -5.44 -28.55
N GLU A 201 4.62 -6.01 -27.83
CA GLU A 201 4.48 -7.30 -27.15
C GLU A 201 3.38 -7.28 -26.09
N TYR A 202 3.32 -6.21 -25.28
CA TYR A 202 2.27 -6.06 -24.27
C TYR A 202 0.90 -5.89 -24.91
N LYS A 203 0.78 -5.07 -25.96
CA LYS A 203 -0.49 -4.87 -26.70
C LYS A 203 -0.99 -6.18 -27.31
N ALA A 204 -0.09 -7.01 -27.84
CA ALA A 204 -0.44 -8.29 -28.41
C ALA A 204 -0.90 -9.30 -27.35
N LYS A 205 -0.30 -9.27 -26.16
CA LYS A 205 -0.61 -10.20 -25.06
C LYS A 205 -1.83 -9.80 -24.24
N TYR A 206 -2.06 -8.49 -24.05
CA TYR A 206 -3.15 -7.93 -23.24
C TYR A 206 -3.95 -6.85 -23.99
N PRO A 207 -4.58 -7.17 -25.13
CA PRO A 207 -5.35 -6.20 -25.88
C PRO A 207 -6.54 -5.63 -25.07
N GLU A 208 -7.09 -6.40 -24.13
CA GLU A 208 -8.20 -5.97 -23.26
C GLU A 208 -7.76 -4.87 -22.28
N VAL A 209 -6.52 -4.95 -21.78
CA VAL A 209 -5.95 -3.93 -20.89
C VAL A 209 -5.78 -2.61 -21.63
N VAL A 210 -5.26 -2.67 -22.85
CA VAL A 210 -5.05 -1.48 -23.70
C VAL A 210 -6.39 -0.85 -24.09
N ALA A 211 -7.34 -1.66 -24.57
CA ALA A 211 -8.67 -1.17 -24.92
C ALA A 211 -9.39 -0.53 -23.73
N LYS A 212 -9.25 -1.12 -22.53
CA LYS A 212 -9.83 -0.56 -21.32
C LYS A 212 -9.14 0.76 -20.92
N TYR A 213 -7.82 0.84 -20.99
CA TYR A 213 -7.07 2.06 -20.72
C TYR A 213 -7.52 3.21 -21.63
N GLU A 214 -7.65 2.94 -22.93
CA GLU A 214 -8.11 3.90 -23.95
C GLU A 214 -9.58 4.33 -23.75
N SER A 215 -10.42 3.49 -23.13
CA SER A 215 -11.82 3.84 -22.86
C SER A 215 -12.02 4.68 -21.59
N THR A 216 -11.03 4.69 -20.69
CA THR A 216 -11.13 5.30 -19.35
C THR A 216 -10.40 6.65 -19.28
N ASN A 217 -9.50 6.96 -20.23
CA ASN A 217 -8.71 8.19 -20.31
C ASN A 217 -8.95 8.92 -21.63
#